data_AF-A0A3P8NKH2-F1
#
_entry.id   AF-A0A3P8NKH2-F1
#
_cell.length_a   1.000
_cell.length_b   1.000
_cell.length_c   1.000
_cell.angle_alpha   90.00
_cell.angle_beta   90.00
_cell.angle_gamma   90.00
#
_symmetry.space_group_name_H-M   'P 1'
#
loop_
_entity.id
_entity.type
_entity.pdbx_description
1 polymer ?
#
loop_
_entity_poly.entity_id
_entity_poly.type
_entity_poly.pdbx_seq_one_letter_code
_entity_poly.pdbx_strand_id
1 'polypeptide(L)'
;MGYFCFTMDTPVLVLAQALWRCNHTRETLSARPEKKKLTLLSGTTHIFFSKRYTRFQTRLRHVKLILMRILYLRRDINQLFGVKMPETAEAVSATLTTNRNCTIEITNVSGSYCLINPKVYMKSGFCQHPPQPTIRTTKTEVCSFTKDDNTATGAVGILTYDLFHMQSRVCSERMAIMFSVPFDHNLYKNQLAMGVFEQSRACDKQLYDRMYDGKDLSNFTRSEANGCGLEYKATYVDLRATMSTVGKAMVKVELYDKMGH
;
A
#
# COMPACT_ATOMS: atom_id res chain seq x y z
N MET A 1 -1.71 -48.47 13.79
CA MET A 1 -0.80 -48.41 12.62
C MET A 1 -1.65 -48.01 11.44
N GLY A 2 -1.47 -46.81 10.92
CA GLY A 2 -2.29 -46.27 9.84
C GLY A 2 -1.50 -45.17 9.13
N TYR A 3 -1.07 -45.45 7.92
CA TYR A 3 -0.41 -44.50 7.04
C TYR A 3 -1.48 -43.67 6.35
N PHE A 4 -1.43 -42.35 6.48
CA PHE A 4 -2.18 -41.43 5.64
C PHE A 4 -1.19 -40.67 4.76
N CYS A 5 -1.25 -40.97 3.47
CA CYS A 5 -0.63 -40.17 2.42
C CYS A 5 -1.57 -38.98 2.15
N PHE A 6 -1.04 -37.75 2.18
CA PHE A 6 -1.76 -36.57 1.70
C PHE A 6 -0.93 -35.92 0.61
N THR A 7 -1.48 -35.93 -0.60
CA THR A 7 -1.02 -35.16 -1.75
C THR A 7 -1.20 -33.67 -1.48
N MET A 8 -0.22 -32.88 -1.92
CA MET A 8 -0.27 -31.43 -1.90
C MET A 8 -1.45 -30.95 -2.72
N ASP A 9 -2.41 -30.29 -2.07
CA ASP A 9 -3.04 -29.05 -2.55
C ASP A 9 -4.07 -28.55 -1.51
N THR A 10 -4.10 -27.24 -1.28
CA THR A 10 -5.01 -26.45 -0.41
C THR A 10 -4.67 -26.30 1.10
N PRO A 11 -3.76 -25.39 1.49
CA PRO A 11 -3.51 -25.05 2.90
C PRO A 11 -4.47 -24.01 3.53
N VAL A 12 -5.33 -23.35 2.75
CA VAL A 12 -6.10 -22.19 3.23
C VAL A 12 -7.37 -22.58 4.01
N LEU A 13 -8.05 -23.68 3.63
CA LEU A 13 -9.32 -24.06 4.27
C LEU A 13 -9.15 -24.64 5.69
N VAL A 14 -8.02 -25.31 5.94
CA VAL A 14 -7.73 -25.99 7.21
C VAL A 14 -7.45 -24.98 8.33
N LEU A 15 -6.85 -23.83 8.02
CA LEU A 15 -6.55 -22.78 9.00
C LEU A 15 -7.82 -22.07 9.52
N ALA A 16 -8.80 -21.84 8.63
CA ALA A 16 -10.06 -21.18 9.01
C ALA A 16 -10.91 -22.07 9.94
N GLN A 17 -10.98 -23.38 9.68
CA GLN A 17 -11.69 -24.33 10.55
C GLN A 17 -11.01 -24.50 11.92
N ALA A 18 -9.68 -24.43 11.98
CA ALA A 18 -8.94 -24.49 13.23
C ALA A 18 -9.13 -23.23 14.10
N LEU A 19 -9.16 -22.04 13.50
CA LEU A 19 -9.40 -20.78 14.20
C LEU A 19 -10.86 -20.64 14.68
N TRP A 20 -11.84 -21.09 13.88
CA TRP A 20 -13.26 -21.07 14.27
C TRP A 20 -13.55 -21.96 15.49
N ARG A 21 -12.98 -23.18 15.53
CA ARG A 21 -13.11 -24.08 16.71
C ARG A 21 -12.45 -23.53 17.98
N CYS A 22 -11.41 -22.70 17.84
CA CYS A 22 -10.68 -22.12 18.97
C CYS A 22 -11.42 -20.93 19.61
N ASN A 23 -12.19 -20.16 18.83
CA ASN A 23 -13.03 -19.09 19.37
C ASN A 23 -14.28 -19.63 20.09
N HIS A 24 -14.91 -20.70 19.59
CA HIS A 24 -16.10 -21.29 20.23
C HIS A 24 -15.82 -21.90 21.61
N THR A 25 -14.58 -22.35 21.85
CA THR A 25 -14.14 -22.82 23.18
C THR A 25 -13.83 -21.69 24.16
N ARG A 26 -13.67 -20.45 23.67
CA ARG A 26 -13.37 -19.29 24.51
C ARG A 26 -14.63 -18.60 25.06
N GLU A 27 -15.72 -18.60 24.28
CA GLU A 27 -17.01 -18.02 24.68
C GLU A 27 -17.73 -18.86 25.75
N THR A 28 -17.54 -20.18 25.75
CA THR A 28 -18.16 -21.11 26.71
C THR A 28 -17.57 -21.05 28.13
N LEU A 29 -16.43 -20.38 28.33
CA LEU A 29 -15.75 -20.26 29.64
C LEU A 29 -15.99 -18.91 30.36
N SER A 30 -16.82 -18.02 29.80
CA SER A 30 -17.07 -16.67 30.35
C SER A 30 -18.37 -16.52 31.16
N ALA A 31 -19.16 -17.58 31.36
CA ALA A 31 -20.39 -17.51 32.15
C ALA A 31 -20.10 -17.71 33.66
N ARG A 32 -20.29 -16.64 34.45
CA ARG A 32 -20.23 -16.64 35.93
C ARG A 32 -21.26 -17.60 36.53
N PRO A 33 -20.97 -18.32 37.62
CA PRO A 33 -22.00 -18.78 38.54
C PRO A 33 -22.02 -17.96 39.84
N GLU A 34 -23.22 -17.50 40.17
CA GLU A 34 -23.63 -16.98 41.48
C GLU A 34 -23.41 -18.00 42.62
N LYS A 35 -23.19 -17.46 43.82
CA LYS A 35 -22.96 -18.16 45.08
C LYS A 35 -24.09 -19.16 45.41
N LYS A 36 -23.75 -20.44 45.60
CA LYS A 36 -24.48 -21.33 46.52
C LYS A 36 -23.49 -22.08 47.41
N LYS A 37 -23.74 -21.98 48.73
CA LYS A 37 -23.05 -22.66 49.84
C LYS A 37 -23.00 -24.18 49.60
N LEU A 38 -21.83 -24.79 49.75
CA LEU A 38 -21.71 -26.19 50.16
C LEU A 38 -20.50 -26.38 51.09
N THR A 39 -20.76 -27.20 52.09
CA THR A 39 -20.08 -27.37 53.37
C THR A 39 -18.74 -28.09 53.25
N LEU A 40 -17.79 -27.78 54.15
CA LEU A 40 -16.51 -28.46 54.32
C LEU A 40 -16.69 -29.96 54.64
N LEU A 41 -16.02 -30.83 53.89
CA LEU A 41 -15.49 -32.10 54.39
C LEU A 41 -14.07 -32.31 53.84
N SER A 42 -13.14 -32.43 54.79
CA SER A 42 -11.80 -33.01 54.74
C SER A 42 -11.46 -33.87 53.51
N GLY A 43 -10.35 -33.56 52.83
CA GLY A 43 -9.70 -34.49 51.89
C GLY A 43 -8.75 -33.81 50.90
N THR A 44 -7.47 -33.77 51.23
CA THR A 44 -6.38 -33.28 50.36
C THR A 44 -6.33 -34.08 49.05
N THR A 45 -6.80 -33.50 47.95
CA THR A 45 -6.63 -34.07 46.60
C THR A 45 -5.65 -33.21 45.82
N HIS A 46 -4.41 -33.70 45.67
CA HIS A 46 -3.43 -33.11 44.76
C HIS A 46 -3.91 -33.29 43.31
N ILE A 47 -4.53 -32.26 42.76
CA ILE A 47 -4.97 -32.23 41.36
C ILE A 47 -3.76 -31.92 40.47
N PHE A 48 -3.34 -32.94 39.71
CA PHE A 48 -2.34 -32.89 38.64
C PHE A 48 -2.80 -31.97 37.48
N PHE A 49 -2.66 -30.66 37.63
CA PHE A 49 -2.93 -29.68 36.57
C PHE A 49 -1.70 -28.80 36.31
N SER A 50 -0.57 -29.37 35.88
CA SER A 50 0.54 -28.52 35.40
C SER A 50 1.42 -29.06 34.26
N LYS A 51 1.24 -30.30 33.79
CA LYS A 51 2.08 -30.87 32.71
C LYS A 51 1.50 -30.80 31.29
N ARG A 52 0.17 -30.72 31.12
CA ARG A 52 -0.46 -30.64 29.77
C ARG A 52 -0.46 -29.23 29.17
N TYR A 53 -0.69 -28.21 30.00
CA TYR A 53 -0.75 -26.81 29.56
C TYR A 53 0.63 -26.27 29.14
N THR A 54 1.68 -26.63 29.88
CA THR A 54 3.08 -26.33 29.55
C THR A 54 3.51 -26.98 28.24
N ARG A 55 3.22 -28.27 28.02
CA ARG A 55 3.52 -28.95 26.73
C ARG A 55 2.83 -28.33 25.51
N PHE A 56 1.61 -27.79 25.68
CA PHE A 56 0.89 -27.12 24.59
C PHE A 56 1.49 -25.76 24.25
N GLN A 57 1.89 -24.97 25.25
CA GLN A 57 2.63 -23.72 25.05
C GLN A 57 4.00 -23.94 24.39
N THR A 58 4.73 -25.00 24.75
CA THR A 58 6.04 -25.30 24.12
C THR A 58 5.88 -25.70 22.65
N ARG A 59 4.84 -26.49 22.32
CA ARG A 59 4.51 -26.84 20.92
C ARG A 59 4.12 -25.62 20.10
N LEU A 60 3.34 -24.67 20.65
CA LEU A 60 3.02 -23.42 19.97
C LEU A 60 4.26 -22.56 19.70
N ARG A 61 5.19 -22.49 20.66
CA ARG A 61 6.49 -21.79 20.47
C ARG A 61 7.33 -22.45 19.39
N HIS A 62 7.36 -23.78 19.32
CA HIS A 62 8.05 -24.51 18.27
C HIS A 62 7.43 -24.27 16.89
N VAL A 63 6.10 -24.32 16.76
CA VAL A 63 5.41 -24.01 15.50
C VAL A 63 5.68 -22.56 15.08
N LYS A 64 5.67 -21.62 16.02
CA LYS A 64 6.02 -20.21 15.75
C LYS A 64 7.47 -20.04 15.32
N LEU A 65 8.42 -20.76 15.93
CA LEU A 65 9.83 -20.75 15.53
C LEU A 65 10.04 -21.36 14.14
N ILE A 66 9.33 -22.45 13.84
CA ILE A 66 9.37 -23.11 12.53
C ILE A 66 8.79 -22.18 11.47
N LEU A 67 7.67 -21.51 11.74
CA LEU A 67 7.10 -20.49 10.85
C LEU A 67 8.06 -19.31 10.66
N MET A 68 8.69 -18.81 11.72
CA MET A 68 9.71 -17.75 11.58
C MET A 68 10.91 -18.22 10.76
N ARG A 69 11.40 -19.46 10.95
CA ARG A 69 12.48 -20.03 10.14
C ARG A 69 12.08 -20.22 8.69
N ILE A 70 10.85 -20.67 8.41
CA ILE A 70 10.33 -20.80 7.04
C ILE A 70 10.21 -19.42 6.38
N LEU A 71 9.72 -18.40 7.10
CA LEU A 71 9.65 -17.03 6.60
C LEU A 71 11.04 -16.42 6.38
N TYR A 72 12.01 -16.74 7.25
CA TYR A 72 13.39 -16.30 7.12
C TYR A 72 14.07 -16.97 5.91
N LEU A 73 13.94 -18.28 5.77
CA LEU A 73 14.43 -19.02 4.61
C LEU A 73 13.77 -18.56 3.31
N ARG A 74 12.48 -18.20 3.32
CA ARG A 74 11.79 -17.61 2.17
C ARG A 74 12.37 -16.24 1.79
N ARG A 75 12.86 -15.48 2.77
CA ARG A 75 13.52 -14.17 2.56
C ARG A 75 14.93 -14.35 1.98
N ASP A 76 15.68 -15.36 2.41
CA ASP A 76 17.01 -15.70 1.90
C ASP A 76 16.97 -16.30 0.48
N ILE A 77 15.96 -17.13 0.17
CA ILE A 77 15.77 -17.66 -1.19
C ILE A 77 15.55 -16.52 -2.20
N ASN A 78 14.80 -15.48 -1.82
CA ASN A 78 14.62 -14.30 -2.67
C ASN A 78 15.88 -13.44 -2.84
N GLN A 79 16.90 -13.59 -1.97
CA GLN A 79 18.20 -12.95 -2.15
C GLN A 79 19.18 -13.79 -2.97
N LEU A 80 19.09 -15.12 -2.89
CA LEU A 80 19.97 -16.06 -3.61
C LEU A 80 19.61 -16.22 -5.09
N PHE A 81 18.33 -16.06 -5.45
CA PHE A 81 17.93 -15.87 -6.83
C PHE A 81 17.85 -14.36 -7.10
N GLY A 82 18.77 -13.83 -7.91
CA GLY A 82 18.87 -12.40 -8.27
C GLY A 82 17.69 -11.82 -9.05
N VAL A 83 16.47 -12.29 -8.82
CA VAL A 83 15.24 -11.62 -9.23
C VAL A 83 14.98 -10.52 -8.21
N LYS A 84 15.56 -9.34 -8.47
CA LYS A 84 15.13 -8.11 -7.80
C LYS A 84 13.69 -7.87 -8.23
N MET A 85 12.75 -8.40 -7.46
CA MET A 85 11.32 -8.13 -7.63
C MET A 85 11.15 -6.60 -7.70
N PRO A 86 10.40 -6.07 -8.67
CA PRO A 86 10.12 -4.64 -8.70
C PRO A 86 9.50 -4.26 -7.35
N GLU A 87 10.03 -3.21 -6.73
CA GLU A 87 9.48 -2.69 -5.49
C GLU A 87 8.08 -2.18 -5.80
N THR A 88 7.05 -2.77 -5.19
CA THR A 88 5.66 -2.33 -5.36
C THR A 88 5.31 -1.25 -4.34
N ALA A 89 4.25 -0.48 -4.62
CA ALA A 89 3.75 0.50 -3.67
C ALA A 89 3.41 -0.11 -2.30
N GLU A 90 2.90 -1.34 -2.25
CA GLU A 90 2.60 -2.04 -1.00
C GLU A 90 3.86 -2.33 -0.18
N ALA A 91 4.91 -2.81 -0.85
CA ALA A 91 6.18 -3.14 -0.20
C ALA A 91 6.85 -1.88 0.37
N VAL A 92 6.86 -0.77 -0.39
CA VAL A 92 7.42 0.50 0.06
C VAL A 92 6.54 1.13 1.15
N SER A 93 5.21 1.11 1.02
CA SER A 93 4.32 1.65 2.06
C SER A 93 4.45 0.90 3.39
N ALA A 94 4.75 -0.40 3.35
CA ALA A 94 4.98 -1.21 4.55
C ALA A 94 6.26 -0.82 5.32
N THR A 95 7.25 -0.20 4.68
CA THR A 95 8.46 0.30 5.36
C THR A 95 8.23 1.66 6.04
N LEU A 96 7.19 2.40 5.63
CA LEU A 96 6.85 3.70 6.20
C LEU A 96 6.16 3.55 7.56
N THR A 97 6.80 4.07 8.60
CA THR A 97 6.30 4.03 9.99
C THR A 97 5.31 5.16 10.28
N THR A 98 5.28 6.22 9.46
CA THR A 98 4.40 7.36 9.64
C THR A 98 2.93 7.00 9.40
N ASN A 99 2.04 7.70 10.11
CA ASN A 99 0.60 7.49 10.01
C ASN A 99 -0.04 8.18 8.78
N ARG A 100 0.66 9.14 8.16
CA ARG A 100 0.25 9.80 6.92
C ARG A 100 1.38 9.76 5.90
N ASN A 101 1.13 9.07 4.81
CA ASN A 101 2.03 9.01 3.67
C ASN A 101 1.25 8.79 2.38
N CYS A 102 1.91 9.05 1.27
CA CYS A 102 1.43 8.78 -0.07
C CYS A 102 2.55 8.06 -0.83
N THR A 103 2.34 6.79 -1.17
CA THR A 103 3.22 6.05 -2.06
C THR A 103 2.64 6.08 -3.47
N ILE A 104 3.42 6.50 -4.45
CA ILE A 104 3.00 6.57 -5.85
C ILE A 104 3.77 5.53 -6.65
N GLU A 105 3.05 4.62 -7.29
CA GLU A 105 3.55 3.67 -8.26
C GLU A 105 3.14 4.15 -9.65
N ILE A 106 4.13 4.32 -10.53
CA ILE A 106 3.93 4.79 -11.90
C ILE A 106 4.37 3.68 -12.83
N THR A 107 3.42 3.12 -13.58
CA THR A 107 3.67 2.13 -14.62
C THR A 107 3.59 2.82 -15.98
N ASN A 108 4.72 2.91 -16.66
CA ASN A 108 4.77 3.39 -18.02
C ASN A 108 4.44 2.24 -18.98
N VAL A 109 3.21 2.18 -19.48
CA VAL A 109 2.76 1.18 -20.46
C VAL A 109 2.98 1.65 -21.90
N SER A 110 3.18 2.95 -22.11
CA SER A 110 3.51 3.52 -23.41
C SER A 110 4.74 2.86 -24.03
N GLY A 111 4.67 2.62 -25.34
CA GLY A 111 5.80 2.16 -26.15
C GLY A 111 6.57 3.32 -26.78
N SER A 112 6.05 4.55 -26.70
CA SER A 112 6.57 5.71 -27.44
C SER A 112 7.18 6.78 -26.53
N TYR A 113 6.72 6.88 -25.29
CA TYR A 113 7.11 7.92 -24.34
C TYR A 113 7.91 7.37 -23.16
N CYS A 114 8.96 8.10 -22.78
CA CYS A 114 9.64 7.95 -21.49
C CYS A 114 9.28 9.12 -20.59
N LEU A 115 9.18 8.87 -19.28
CA LEU A 115 9.05 9.92 -18.29
C LEU A 115 10.44 10.34 -17.83
N ILE A 116 10.78 11.62 -17.94
CA ILE A 116 12.08 12.16 -17.52
C ILE A 116 11.91 13.41 -16.65
N ASN A 117 12.99 13.91 -16.07
CA ASN A 117 13.03 15.17 -15.32
C ASN A 117 11.93 15.28 -14.24
N PRO A 118 11.87 14.36 -13.27
CA PRO A 118 10.91 14.48 -12.19
C PRO A 118 11.09 15.79 -11.45
N LYS A 119 10.00 16.51 -11.21
CA LYS A 119 9.97 17.66 -10.31
C LYS A 119 8.87 17.45 -9.28
N VAL A 120 9.17 17.79 -8.04
CA VAL A 120 8.25 17.66 -6.92
C VAL A 120 8.08 19.02 -6.27
N TYR A 121 6.83 19.43 -6.07
CA TYR A 121 6.49 20.52 -5.18
C TYR A 121 5.65 19.98 -4.03
N MET A 122 6.14 20.14 -2.80
CA MET A 122 5.44 19.75 -1.58
C MET A 122 4.82 21.00 -0.93
N LYS A 123 3.50 20.99 -0.75
CA LYS A 123 2.79 21.98 0.06
C LYS A 123 2.89 21.63 1.55
N SER A 124 2.92 20.34 1.87
CA SER A 124 3.03 19.81 3.23
C SER A 124 3.72 18.45 3.23
N GLY A 125 4.64 18.23 4.17
CA GLY A 125 5.47 17.04 4.20
C GLY A 125 6.68 17.12 3.28
N PHE A 126 7.35 15.98 3.11
CA PHE A 126 8.58 15.88 2.33
C PHE A 126 8.65 14.56 1.54
N CYS A 127 9.63 14.51 0.63
CA CYS A 127 9.89 13.35 -0.19
C CYS A 127 10.76 12.35 0.58
N GLN A 128 10.21 11.18 0.92
CA GLN A 128 10.94 10.13 1.64
C GLN A 128 11.75 9.25 0.68
N HIS A 129 11.13 8.81 -0.41
CA HIS A 129 11.78 8.05 -1.46
C HIS A 129 11.64 8.86 -2.76
N PRO A 130 12.74 9.37 -3.33
CA PRO A 130 12.69 10.26 -4.48
C PRO A 130 12.14 9.57 -5.74
N PRO A 131 11.42 10.31 -6.59
CA PRO A 131 11.01 9.81 -7.90
C PRO A 131 12.23 9.43 -8.74
N GLN A 132 12.11 8.34 -9.50
CA GLN A 132 13.18 7.90 -10.39
C GLN A 132 13.42 8.95 -11.48
N PRO A 133 14.70 9.29 -11.79
CA PRO A 133 15.01 10.31 -12.79
C PRO A 133 14.47 10.01 -14.19
N THR A 134 14.34 8.72 -14.52
CA THR A 134 13.81 8.24 -15.79
C THR A 134 12.95 7.01 -15.56
N ILE A 135 11.72 7.01 -16.10
CA ILE A 135 10.86 5.82 -16.19
C ILE A 135 10.74 5.47 -17.67
N ARG A 136 11.47 4.42 -18.07
CA ARG A 136 11.44 3.93 -19.46
C ARG A 136 10.10 3.27 -19.78
N THR A 137 9.85 3.08 -21.06
CA THR A 137 8.72 2.28 -21.54
C THR A 137 8.70 0.91 -20.88
N THR A 138 7.49 0.41 -20.60
CA THR A 138 7.21 -0.89 -19.96
C THR A 138 7.86 -1.10 -18.59
N LYS A 139 8.24 -0.01 -17.91
CA LYS A 139 8.78 -0.04 -16.54
C LYS A 139 7.81 0.56 -15.54
N THR A 140 7.89 0.02 -14.33
CA THR A 140 7.17 0.51 -13.16
C THR A 140 8.18 1.00 -12.15
N GLU A 141 7.96 2.19 -11.62
CA GLU A 141 8.80 2.79 -10.58
C GLU A 141 7.93 3.32 -9.45
N VAL A 142 8.52 3.38 -8.25
CA VAL A 142 7.83 3.78 -7.03
C VAL A 142 8.55 4.95 -6.37
N CYS A 143 7.77 5.88 -5.82
CA CYS A 143 8.26 6.95 -4.97
C CYS A 143 7.29 7.14 -3.79
N SER A 144 7.73 7.86 -2.76
CA SER A 144 6.85 8.08 -1.61
C SER A 144 7.11 9.41 -0.91
N PHE A 145 6.02 9.96 -0.39
CA PHE A 145 5.95 11.23 0.29
C PHE A 145 5.35 11.01 1.66
N THR A 146 5.91 11.66 2.67
CA THR A 146 5.49 11.50 4.06
C THR A 146 5.27 12.87 4.68
N LYS A 147 4.44 12.90 5.71
CA LYS A 147 4.25 14.11 6.51
C LYS A 147 5.52 14.47 7.29
N ASP A 148 5.60 15.72 7.75
CA ASP A 148 6.66 16.16 8.66
C ASP A 148 6.48 15.57 10.06
N ASP A 149 7.57 15.33 10.79
CA ASP A 149 7.49 14.81 12.15
C ASP A 149 6.82 15.81 13.11
N ASN A 150 6.11 15.30 14.11
CA ASN A 150 5.54 16.07 15.23
C ASN A 150 4.57 17.22 14.86
N THR A 151 4.01 17.21 13.65
CA THR A 151 3.04 18.20 13.19
C THR A 151 1.70 17.53 12.86
N ALA A 152 0.58 18.23 13.02
CA ALA A 152 -0.74 17.74 12.60
C ALA A 152 -1.00 17.95 11.09
N THR A 153 0.04 17.73 10.27
CA THR A 153 0.01 17.95 8.82
C THR A 153 -0.04 16.64 8.03
N GLY A 154 -0.50 16.72 6.79
CA GLY A 154 -0.59 15.60 5.87
C GLY A 154 0.60 15.47 4.92
N ALA A 155 0.49 14.59 3.93
CA ALA A 155 1.40 14.51 2.79
C ALA A 155 0.68 15.05 1.55
N VAL A 156 1.07 16.25 1.11
CA VAL A 156 0.34 17.00 0.09
C VAL A 156 1.32 17.66 -0.87
N GLY A 157 1.14 17.38 -2.16
CA GLY A 157 2.03 17.91 -3.18
C GLY A 157 1.63 17.53 -4.59
N ILE A 158 2.55 17.82 -5.50
CA ILE A 158 2.44 17.52 -6.92
C ILE A 158 3.77 16.96 -7.42
N LEU A 159 3.68 15.91 -8.21
CA LEU A 159 4.79 15.28 -8.92
C LEU A 159 4.57 15.47 -10.41
N THR A 160 5.58 15.94 -11.13
CA THR A 160 5.51 16.13 -12.57
C THR A 160 6.65 15.41 -13.28
N TYR A 161 6.37 14.89 -14.46
CA TYR A 161 7.35 14.29 -15.36
C TYR A 161 7.21 14.85 -16.77
N ASP A 162 8.33 15.09 -17.41
CA ASP A 162 8.41 15.44 -18.82
C ASP A 162 8.13 14.21 -19.68
N LEU A 163 7.20 14.36 -20.63
CA LEU A 163 6.87 13.32 -21.61
C LEU A 163 7.86 13.43 -22.77
N PHE A 164 8.85 12.55 -22.79
CA PHE A 164 9.87 12.49 -23.82
C PHE A 164 9.50 11.44 -24.87
N HIS A 165 9.20 11.89 -26.08
CA HIS A 165 8.91 10.99 -27.19
C HIS A 165 10.20 10.42 -27.77
N MET A 166 10.35 9.09 -27.74
CA MET A 166 11.64 8.44 -28.04
C MET A 166 12.07 8.58 -29.50
N GLN A 167 11.13 8.55 -30.45
CA GLN A 167 11.45 8.60 -31.89
C GLN A 167 11.76 10.02 -32.36
N SER A 168 10.90 10.98 -32.02
CA SER A 168 11.08 12.38 -32.42
C SER A 168 12.10 13.12 -31.53
N ARG A 169 12.45 12.56 -30.37
CA ARG A 169 13.37 13.16 -29.37
C ARG A 169 12.88 14.51 -28.86
N VAL A 170 11.58 14.76 -28.93
CA VAL A 170 10.91 15.98 -28.47
C VAL A 170 10.27 15.75 -27.11
N CYS A 171 10.31 16.78 -26.27
CA CYS A 171 9.50 16.89 -25.07
C CYS A 171 8.71 18.20 -25.15
N SER A 172 7.41 18.11 -25.38
CA SER A 172 6.51 19.27 -25.48
C SER A 172 5.51 19.33 -24.32
N GLU A 173 5.27 18.18 -23.68
CA GLU A 173 4.24 18.00 -22.68
C GLU A 173 4.84 17.47 -21.37
N ARG A 174 4.14 17.76 -20.27
CA ARG A 174 4.49 17.38 -18.91
C ARG A 174 3.28 16.76 -18.25
N MET A 175 3.42 15.51 -17.82
CA MET A 175 2.46 14.84 -16.95
C MET A 175 2.54 15.44 -15.55
N ALA A 176 1.41 15.65 -14.91
CA ALA A 176 1.31 16.11 -13.53
C ALA A 176 0.35 15.22 -12.72
N ILE A 177 0.78 14.87 -11.51
CA ILE A 177 0.06 14.05 -10.55
C ILE A 177 0.00 14.84 -9.23
N MET A 178 -1.17 15.36 -8.89
CA MET A 178 -1.43 16.01 -7.60
C MET A 178 -2.03 14.99 -6.64
N PHE A 179 -1.50 14.94 -5.43
CA PHE A 179 -1.99 14.10 -4.36
C PHE A 179 -2.13 14.92 -3.08
N SER A 180 -3.20 14.66 -2.34
CA SER A 180 -3.44 15.27 -1.04
C SER A 180 -3.95 14.22 -0.07
N VAL A 181 -3.14 13.91 0.94
CA VAL A 181 -3.49 13.03 2.06
C VAL A 181 -3.52 13.87 3.34
N PRO A 182 -4.69 14.35 3.77
CA PRO A 182 -4.81 15.21 4.95
C PRO A 182 -4.53 14.43 6.25
N PHE A 183 -4.19 15.16 7.31
CA PHE A 183 -4.03 14.55 8.64
C PHE A 183 -5.38 14.12 9.22
N ASP A 184 -6.38 15.00 9.18
CA ASP A 184 -7.70 14.72 9.74
C ASP A 184 -8.68 14.24 8.65
N HIS A 185 -9.00 12.94 8.69
CA HIS A 185 -9.96 12.33 7.77
C HIS A 185 -11.42 12.55 8.15
N ASN A 186 -11.71 13.10 9.34
CA ASN A 186 -13.08 13.44 9.72
C ASN A 186 -13.56 14.69 8.97
N LEU A 187 -12.63 15.60 8.66
CA LEU A 187 -12.91 16.87 8.00
C LEU A 187 -12.55 16.86 6.51
N TYR A 188 -11.53 16.09 6.12
CA TYR A 188 -11.00 16.13 4.75
C TYR A 188 -10.79 14.74 4.16
N LYS A 189 -11.10 14.57 2.88
CA LYS A 189 -10.83 13.33 2.15
C LYS A 189 -9.52 13.41 1.39
N ASN A 190 -8.99 12.24 1.07
CA ASN A 190 -7.90 12.12 0.12
C ASN A 190 -8.36 12.67 -1.24
N GLN A 191 -7.49 13.40 -1.92
CA GLN A 191 -7.78 13.92 -3.26
C GLN A 191 -6.63 13.59 -4.21
N LEU A 192 -7.01 13.23 -5.43
CA LEU A 192 -6.11 12.93 -6.54
C LEU A 192 -6.52 13.79 -7.73
N ALA A 193 -5.55 14.42 -8.39
CA ALA A 193 -5.76 14.97 -9.72
C ALA A 193 -4.60 14.58 -10.63
N MET A 194 -4.91 14.41 -11.91
CA MET A 194 -3.92 14.06 -12.91
C MET A 194 -4.23 14.74 -14.23
N GLY A 195 -3.19 15.12 -14.96
CA GLY A 195 -3.34 15.83 -16.22
C GLY A 195 -2.05 15.94 -17.00
N VAL A 196 -2.18 16.51 -18.20
CA VAL A 196 -1.05 16.81 -19.09
C VAL A 196 -1.06 18.31 -19.37
N PHE A 197 0.09 18.93 -19.16
CA PHE A 197 0.31 20.36 -19.32
C PHE A 197 1.44 20.61 -20.32
N GLU A 198 1.55 21.83 -20.82
CA GLU A 198 2.73 22.25 -21.57
C GLU A 198 3.99 22.15 -20.71
N GLN A 199 5.12 21.76 -21.31
CA GLN A 199 6.40 21.63 -20.60
C GLN A 199 6.87 22.96 -19.93
N SER A 200 6.46 24.10 -20.48
CA SER A 200 6.69 25.44 -19.95
C SER A 200 6.08 25.66 -18.57
N ARG A 201 5.04 24.89 -18.21
CA ARG A 201 4.37 24.97 -16.91
C ARG A 201 5.30 24.47 -15.80
N ALA A 202 5.67 25.37 -14.89
CA ALA A 202 6.50 25.04 -13.74
C ALA A 202 5.77 24.12 -12.75
N CYS A 203 6.54 23.26 -12.07
CA CYS A 203 6.06 22.49 -10.93
C CYS A 203 6.18 23.36 -9.67
N ASP A 204 5.12 24.08 -9.34
CA ASP A 204 5.11 25.08 -8.29
C ASP A 204 3.78 25.14 -7.54
N LYS A 205 3.70 26.09 -6.60
CA LYS A 205 2.48 26.38 -5.83
C LYS A 205 1.29 26.75 -6.71
N GLN A 206 1.49 27.47 -7.81
CA GLN A 206 0.40 27.90 -8.68
C GLN A 206 -0.22 26.72 -9.41
N LEU A 207 0.61 25.79 -9.91
CA LEU A 207 0.12 24.56 -10.52
C LEU A 207 -0.62 23.70 -9.50
N TYR A 208 -0.08 23.57 -8.28
CA TYR A 208 -0.77 22.86 -7.19
C TYR A 208 -2.14 23.47 -6.91
N ASP A 209 -2.22 24.78 -6.66
CA ASP A 209 -3.49 25.44 -6.29
C ASP A 209 -4.50 25.35 -7.45
N ARG A 210 -4.04 25.40 -8.71
CA ARG A 210 -4.89 25.17 -9.89
C ARG A 210 -5.44 23.75 -9.94
N MET A 211 -4.63 22.72 -9.68
CA MET A 211 -5.12 21.34 -9.70
C MET A 211 -6.03 21.04 -8.49
N TYR A 212 -5.76 21.65 -7.34
CA TYR A 212 -6.51 21.40 -6.10
C TYR A 212 -7.87 22.13 -6.05
N ASP A 213 -7.89 23.43 -6.33
CA ASP A 213 -9.11 24.28 -6.21
C ASP A 213 -9.59 24.88 -7.55
N GLY A 214 -8.83 24.70 -8.63
CA GLY A 214 -9.18 25.25 -9.94
C GLY A 214 -10.50 24.70 -10.45
N LYS A 215 -11.26 25.61 -11.09
CA LYS A 215 -12.55 25.32 -11.75
C LYS A 215 -12.39 24.87 -13.19
N ASP A 216 -11.28 25.24 -13.81
CA ASP A 216 -10.95 24.87 -15.18
C ASP A 216 -10.27 23.50 -15.20
N LEU A 217 -11.02 22.49 -15.63
CA LEU A 217 -10.61 21.09 -15.72
C LEU A 217 -10.22 20.70 -17.16
N SER A 218 -9.87 21.65 -18.03
CA SER A 218 -9.56 21.35 -19.43
C SER A 218 -8.33 20.44 -19.58
N ASN A 219 -7.32 20.65 -18.73
CA ASN A 219 -5.99 20.03 -18.86
C ASN A 219 -5.73 18.93 -17.82
N PHE A 220 -6.69 18.70 -16.92
CA PHE A 220 -6.58 17.71 -15.87
C PHE A 220 -7.96 17.29 -15.38
N THR A 221 -8.03 16.11 -14.78
CA THR A 221 -9.20 15.64 -14.06
C THR A 221 -8.87 15.52 -12.58
N ARG A 222 -9.87 15.70 -11.72
CA ARG A 222 -9.74 15.62 -10.26
C ARG A 222 -10.83 14.71 -9.71
N SER A 223 -10.48 13.91 -8.72
CA SER A 223 -11.42 13.09 -7.98
C SER A 223 -11.10 13.08 -6.50
N GLU A 224 -12.15 13.09 -5.68
CA GLU A 224 -12.03 12.68 -4.29
C GLU A 224 -11.79 11.18 -4.26
N ALA A 225 -10.74 10.76 -3.56
CA ALA A 225 -10.37 9.36 -3.52
C ALA A 225 -11.45 8.56 -2.79
N ASN A 226 -12.25 7.86 -3.59
CA ASN A 226 -13.24 6.88 -3.15
C ASN A 226 -12.79 5.44 -3.49
N GLY A 227 -11.54 5.28 -3.93
CA GLY A 227 -11.01 4.02 -4.49
C GLY A 227 -11.34 3.78 -5.97
N CYS A 228 -12.05 4.72 -6.61
CA CYS A 228 -12.41 4.62 -8.02
C CYS A 228 -11.26 5.04 -8.96
N GLY A 229 -11.31 4.53 -10.19
CA GLY A 229 -10.41 4.92 -11.27
C GLY A 229 -10.68 6.34 -11.75
N LEU A 230 -9.61 7.07 -12.03
CA LEU A 230 -9.56 8.38 -12.62
C LEU A 230 -8.90 8.25 -14.00
N GLU A 231 -9.53 8.74 -15.06
CA GLU A 231 -8.98 8.70 -16.42
C GLU A 231 -8.89 10.12 -16.99
N TYR A 232 -7.75 10.43 -17.61
CA TYR A 232 -7.53 11.67 -18.35
C TYR A 232 -7.03 11.33 -19.76
N LYS A 233 -7.74 11.81 -20.78
CA LYS A 233 -7.41 11.56 -22.19
C LYS A 233 -6.76 12.81 -22.78
N ALA A 234 -5.47 12.75 -23.05
CA ALA A 234 -4.74 13.86 -23.66
C ALA A 234 -4.73 13.72 -25.19
N THR A 235 -3.95 14.59 -25.86
CA THR A 235 -3.82 14.56 -27.32
C THR A 235 -3.09 13.31 -27.79
N TYR A 236 -2.02 12.90 -27.09
CA TYR A 236 -1.13 11.81 -27.52
C TYR A 236 -1.01 10.64 -26.53
N VAL A 237 -1.42 10.85 -25.28
CA VAL A 237 -1.33 9.85 -24.21
C VAL A 237 -2.62 9.81 -23.41
N ASP A 238 -2.93 8.63 -22.88
CA ASP A 238 -4.01 8.45 -21.92
C ASP A 238 -3.41 8.12 -20.56
N LEU A 239 -3.93 8.78 -19.53
CA LEU A 239 -3.52 8.54 -18.15
C LEU A 239 -4.65 7.90 -17.37
N ARG A 240 -4.31 6.89 -16.57
CA ARG A 240 -5.22 6.27 -15.61
C ARG A 240 -4.61 6.27 -14.24
N ALA A 241 -5.41 6.52 -13.22
CA ALA A 241 -4.94 6.42 -11.85
C ALA A 241 -6.02 5.94 -10.88
N THR A 242 -5.58 5.38 -9.77
CA THR A 242 -6.41 5.06 -8.61
C THR A 242 -5.72 5.55 -7.35
N MET A 243 -6.49 5.91 -6.34
CA MET A 243 -5.96 6.29 -5.02
C MET A 243 -6.76 5.63 -3.90
N SER A 244 -6.06 5.08 -2.92
CA SER A 244 -6.71 4.54 -1.72
C SER A 244 -7.20 5.64 -0.77
N THR A 245 -8.24 5.32 0.01
CA THR A 245 -8.90 6.27 0.92
C THR A 245 -8.27 6.35 2.31
N VAL A 246 -7.24 5.54 2.56
CA VAL A 246 -6.59 5.41 3.87
C VAL A 246 -5.48 6.45 4.07
N GLY A 247 -5.08 6.68 5.33
CA GLY A 247 -4.01 7.62 5.65
C GLY A 247 -2.61 7.20 5.16
N LYS A 248 -2.36 5.90 4.98
CA LYS A 248 -1.22 5.39 4.21
C LYS A 248 -1.64 5.21 2.75
N ALA A 249 -1.83 6.33 2.06
CA ALA A 249 -2.42 6.31 0.74
C ALA A 249 -1.46 5.68 -0.27
N MET A 250 -2.04 4.98 -1.23
CA MET A 250 -1.33 4.45 -2.38
C MET A 250 -2.00 4.99 -3.63
N VAL A 251 -1.19 5.55 -4.51
CA VAL A 251 -1.60 6.00 -5.83
C VAL A 251 -0.97 5.09 -6.86
N LYS A 252 -1.76 4.50 -7.74
CA LYS A 252 -1.25 3.75 -8.90
C LYS A 252 -1.59 4.54 -10.14
N VAL A 253 -0.60 4.82 -10.97
CA VAL A 253 -0.75 5.58 -12.21
C VAL A 253 -0.23 4.76 -13.38
N GLU A 254 -0.98 4.75 -14.47
CA GLU A 254 -0.62 4.10 -15.71
C GLU A 254 -0.62 5.13 -16.85
N LEU A 255 0.45 5.12 -17.64
CA LEU A 255 0.60 5.93 -18.84
C LEU A 255 0.44 5.03 -20.07
N TYR A 256 -0.48 5.37 -20.96
CA TYR A 256 -0.72 4.67 -22.21
C TYR A 256 -0.47 5.60 -23.41
N ASP A 257 -0.02 5.01 -24.51
CA ASP A 257 -0.14 5.67 -25.81
C ASP A 257 -1.62 5.80 -26.15
N LYS A 258 -2.02 6.95 -26.73
CA LYS A 258 -3.39 7.12 -27.16
C LYS A 258 -3.72 6.10 -28.24
N MET A 259 -4.70 5.25 -27.95
CA MET A 259 -5.22 4.30 -28.92
C MET A 259 -5.98 5.09 -29.99
N GLY A 260 -5.51 5.03 -31.23
CA GLY A 260 -6.14 5.73 -32.35
C GLY A 260 -7.63 5.35 -32.48
N HIS A 261 -8.46 6.35 -32.77
CA HIS A 261 -9.82 6.16 -33.25
C HIS A 261 -9.83 5.94 -34.76
#